data_AF-A0A9X9LWB4-F1
#
_entry.id   AF-A0A9X9LWB4-F1
#
_cell.length_a   1.000
_cell.length_b   1.000
_cell.length_c   1.000
_cell.angle_alpha   90.00
_cell.angle_beta   90.00
_cell.angle_gamma   90.00
#
_symmetry.space_group_name_H-M   'P 1'
#
loop_
_entity.id
_entity.type
_entity.pdbx_description
1 polymer ?
#
loop_
_entity_poly.entity_id
_entity_poly.type
_entity_poly.pdbx_seq_one_letter_code
_entity_poly.pdbx_strand_id
1 'polypeptide(L)'
;VALSGAGLSKGLGRPFRGSGATLVAVGGARREKFREGAWPAQTGRGSWLCPRGRLSRPAAMSSGGAGSGGQEGAARAAAALCGLYHEAGQRLRRLEDQLAARDALIERLRSRLAALEGDAAPSLVDALLEQVARFREQLRQREGGADEAALRQEIERLSEQLEEKEKAAQQLMSQPEHEREKEVAQLRRSVAEKERARAASDILCRSLAEETHQLRRTLAATAHMCQHLAKCLDERQRAHGDVGDKSPEPDCTDTAASVQAVIEKLREENRLLRQKVTHVEDLNAKWQRYDASRDEYVRGLHAQMQGLRAAPEPARPSCPELMRKEISRLNRQLEEKIRACADVRRELVAMRGARDAALERVQMLEQQILAYKDDFTSERADRERAQGRIQELEEEVASLRQQASWTQERREPGSCRTHMGNRTSKYLEADALELVAPSGRRAGTGSQGLDSPAEGRCPGAARRRQGDLQCPHCLRSFGDEQGEELFRHVAECCQ
;
A
#
# COMPACT_ATOMS: atom_id res chain seq x y z
N VAL A 1 19.22 -55.78 -25.28
CA VAL A 1 18.93 -56.21 -23.89
C VAL A 1 19.37 -55.05 -23.01
N ALA A 2 18.49 -54.08 -22.73
CA ALA A 2 17.56 -54.04 -21.58
C ALA A 2 18.37 -53.98 -20.26
N LEU A 3 18.24 -53.06 -19.30
CA LEU A 3 17.38 -51.94 -18.87
C LEU A 3 18.32 -51.04 -17.98
N SER A 4 18.06 -49.80 -17.55
CA SER A 4 16.90 -49.29 -16.84
C SER A 4 16.97 -47.76 -16.77
N GLY A 5 15.94 -47.10 -17.29
CA GLY A 5 15.58 -45.73 -16.95
C GLY A 5 14.32 -45.76 -16.08
N ALA A 6 14.36 -45.07 -14.95
CA ALA A 6 13.17 -44.75 -14.15
C ALA A 6 13.45 -43.46 -13.38
N GLY A 7 13.02 -42.33 -13.94
CA GLY A 7 13.03 -41.01 -13.31
C GLY A 7 11.65 -40.40 -13.43
N LEU A 8 10.97 -40.31 -12.30
CA LEU A 8 9.59 -39.88 -12.12
C LEU A 8 9.33 -38.46 -12.64
N SER A 9 8.27 -38.28 -13.44
CA SER A 9 7.64 -36.99 -13.71
C SER A 9 6.14 -37.14 -13.55
N LYS A 10 5.62 -36.70 -12.39
CA LYS A 10 4.20 -36.41 -12.17
C LYS A 10 4.09 -34.92 -11.88
N GLY A 11 3.87 -34.13 -12.93
CA GLY A 11 3.46 -32.73 -12.85
C GLY A 11 1.99 -32.63 -13.26
N LEU A 12 1.16 -32.23 -12.31
CA LEU A 12 -0.28 -32.00 -12.47
C LEU A 12 -0.54 -30.88 -13.49
N GLY A 13 -1.03 -31.23 -14.67
CA GLY A 13 -1.59 -30.29 -15.64
C GLY A 13 -3.09 -30.13 -15.42
N ARG A 14 -3.51 -28.99 -14.87
CA ARG A 14 -4.87 -28.43 -15.04
C ARG A 14 -4.71 -27.02 -15.60
N PRO A 15 -5.46 -26.66 -16.65
CA PRO A 15 -5.99 -25.31 -16.76
C PRO A 15 -7.51 -25.37 -16.64
N PHE A 16 -8.01 -24.71 -15.61
CA PHE A 16 -9.42 -24.43 -15.43
C PHE A 16 -9.79 -23.21 -16.28
N ARG A 17 -10.89 -23.40 -17.03
CA ARG A 17 -11.93 -22.44 -17.43
C ARG A 17 -11.57 -20.96 -17.56
N GLY A 18 -11.81 -20.47 -18.77
CA GLY A 18 -12.05 -19.06 -19.04
C GLY A 18 -13.25 -18.50 -18.29
N SER A 19 -13.12 -17.23 -17.95
CA SER A 19 -14.19 -16.26 -17.75
C SER A 19 -13.50 -14.90 -17.61
N GLY A 20 -13.65 -14.04 -18.61
CA GLY A 20 -12.94 -12.77 -18.67
C GLY A 20 -13.30 -12.00 -19.92
N ALA A 21 -14.57 -11.61 -20.05
CA ALA A 21 -15.01 -10.58 -20.98
C ALA A 21 -16.24 -9.88 -20.37
N THR A 22 -15.99 -9.00 -19.41
CA THR A 22 -16.95 -7.98 -18.98
C THR A 22 -16.68 -6.74 -19.85
N LEU A 23 -17.33 -6.66 -20.99
CA LEU A 23 -17.45 -5.43 -21.76
C LEU A 23 -18.57 -4.59 -21.14
N VAL A 24 -18.17 -3.59 -20.37
CA VAL A 24 -18.99 -2.42 -20.06
C VAL A 24 -18.86 -1.46 -21.24
N ALA A 25 -19.95 -1.20 -21.94
CA ALA A 25 -20.07 -0.03 -22.82
C ALA A 25 -21.52 0.43 -22.94
N VAL A 26 -21.78 1.54 -22.24
CA VAL A 26 -22.61 2.69 -22.66
C VAL A 26 -24.11 2.43 -22.83
N GLY A 27 -24.79 2.27 -21.70
CA GLY A 27 -26.18 2.70 -21.57
C GLY A 27 -26.24 4.22 -21.43
N GLY A 28 -26.62 4.91 -22.51
CA GLY A 28 -26.82 6.36 -22.52
C GLY A 28 -28.00 6.77 -21.65
N ALA A 29 -27.74 7.28 -20.45
CA ALA A 29 -28.72 8.03 -19.67
C ALA A 29 -28.98 9.38 -20.37
N ARG A 30 -30.08 9.41 -21.12
CA ARG A 30 -30.64 10.63 -21.71
C ARG A 30 -31.09 11.53 -20.56
N ARG A 31 -30.49 12.72 -20.48
CA ARG A 31 -30.92 13.83 -19.63
C ARG A 31 -32.43 14.02 -19.70
N GLU A 32 -33.10 13.90 -18.56
CA GLU A 32 -34.39 14.52 -18.33
C GLU A 32 -34.27 16.03 -18.57
N LYS A 33 -35.04 16.54 -19.53
CA LYS A 33 -35.52 17.92 -19.51
C LYS A 33 -36.92 17.86 -18.92
N PHE A 34 -37.02 17.85 -17.60
CA PHE A 34 -38.24 18.27 -16.94
C PHE A 34 -38.33 19.79 -17.09
N ARG A 35 -39.34 20.19 -17.85
CA ARG A 35 -39.67 21.57 -18.15
C ARG A 35 -40.50 22.07 -16.96
N GLU A 36 -39.91 22.89 -16.11
CA GLU A 36 -40.66 23.67 -15.12
C GLU A 36 -41.68 24.55 -15.84
N GLY A 37 -42.88 24.57 -15.25
CA GLY A 37 -44.04 25.31 -15.74
C GLY A 37 -43.81 26.80 -15.64
N ALA A 38 -43.74 27.45 -16.80
CA ALA A 38 -44.08 28.86 -16.91
C ALA A 38 -45.60 28.99 -16.83
N TRP A 39 -46.09 29.60 -15.76
CA TRP A 39 -47.46 30.10 -15.68
C TRP A 39 -47.57 31.36 -16.55
N PRO A 40 -48.41 31.37 -17.59
CA PRO A 40 -48.73 32.61 -18.28
C PRO A 40 -49.73 33.41 -17.45
N ALA A 41 -49.35 34.64 -17.09
CA ALA A 41 -50.28 35.69 -16.75
C ALA A 41 -51.16 35.96 -17.98
N GLN A 42 -52.41 35.50 -17.96
CA GLN A 42 -53.47 36.00 -18.83
C GLN A 42 -54.70 36.34 -17.99
N THR A 43 -54.87 37.64 -17.81
CA THR A 43 -56.06 38.31 -17.32
C THR A 43 -57.20 38.17 -18.34
N GLY A 44 -57.90 37.04 -18.28
CA GLY A 44 -59.18 36.86 -18.97
C GLY A 44 -60.36 37.07 -18.02
N ARG A 45 -60.72 38.32 -17.72
CA ARG A 45 -62.06 38.59 -17.14
C ARG A 45 -63.03 38.79 -18.29
N GLY A 46 -63.86 37.78 -18.49
CA GLY A 46 -65.02 37.82 -19.36
C GLY A 46 -65.96 38.96 -18.98
N SER A 47 -66.29 39.72 -20.01
CA SER A 47 -67.40 40.66 -20.09
C SER A 47 -68.70 40.00 -19.64
N TRP A 48 -69.32 40.54 -18.58
CA TRP A 48 -70.76 40.42 -18.38
C TRP A 48 -71.35 41.81 -18.55
N LEU A 49 -72.05 41.96 -19.68
CA LEU A 49 -72.87 43.08 -20.06
C LEU A 49 -73.94 43.33 -18.99
N CYS A 50 -73.88 44.48 -18.33
CA CYS A 50 -75.04 45.08 -17.65
C CYS A 50 -75.47 46.33 -18.43
N PRO A 51 -76.72 46.40 -18.91
CA PRO A 51 -77.20 47.54 -19.69
C PRO A 51 -77.42 48.77 -18.79
N ARG A 52 -76.81 49.89 -19.18
CA ARG A 52 -77.10 51.24 -18.63
C ARG A 52 -78.50 51.67 -19.06
N GLY A 53 -79.50 51.45 -18.20
CA GLY A 53 -80.79 52.14 -18.28
C GLY A 53 -80.62 53.61 -17.90
N ARG A 54 -80.82 54.51 -18.87
CA ARG A 54 -80.86 55.96 -18.63
C ARG A 54 -82.18 56.35 -18.00
N LEU A 55 -82.07 57.16 -16.96
CA LEU A 55 -83.15 57.98 -16.39
C LEU A 55 -83.83 58.80 -17.49
N SER A 56 -85.14 58.63 -17.63
CA SER A 56 -86.02 59.56 -18.36
C SER A 56 -87.19 59.93 -17.46
N ARG A 57 -87.40 61.23 -17.28
CA ARG A 57 -88.50 61.87 -16.53
C ARG A 57 -89.86 61.47 -17.13
N PRO A 58 -90.95 61.46 -16.35
CA PRO A 58 -92.29 61.33 -16.92
C PRO A 58 -92.76 62.68 -17.49
N ALA A 59 -93.32 62.64 -18.70
CA ALA A 59 -94.13 63.69 -19.30
C ALA A 59 -95.62 63.34 -19.13
N ALA A 60 -96.42 64.34 -18.80
CA ALA A 60 -97.87 64.27 -18.63
C ALA A 60 -98.62 64.22 -19.98
N MET A 61 -99.72 63.45 -20.05
CA MET A 61 -100.99 63.63 -20.81
C MET A 61 -101.93 62.49 -20.30
N SER A 62 -103.09 62.68 -19.66
CA SER A 62 -104.36 63.38 -19.92
C SER A 62 -105.34 62.69 -20.89
N SER A 63 -106.56 62.43 -20.37
CA SER A 63 -107.83 61.94 -20.96
C SER A 63 -107.87 60.49 -21.46
N GLY A 64 -108.90 59.65 -21.23
CA GLY A 64 -110.21 59.65 -20.56
C GLY A 64 -110.78 58.21 -20.75
N GLY A 65 -111.78 57.65 -20.10
CA GLY A 65 -112.73 58.00 -19.05
C GLY A 65 -113.55 56.73 -18.73
N ALA A 66 -114.32 56.80 -17.64
CA ALA A 66 -115.43 55.92 -17.22
C ALA A 66 -115.12 54.49 -16.72
N GLY A 67 -115.36 54.27 -15.42
CA GLY A 67 -115.43 52.95 -14.78
C GLY A 67 -115.20 52.97 -13.27
N SER A 68 -115.96 53.79 -12.54
CA SER A 68 -115.90 53.87 -11.06
C SER A 68 -116.39 52.56 -10.44
N GLY A 69 -115.44 51.75 -9.97
CA GLY A 69 -115.71 50.47 -9.28
C GLY A 69 -114.48 49.62 -8.94
N GLY A 70 -113.26 50.01 -9.37
CA GLY A 70 -112.02 49.24 -9.16
C GLY A 70 -110.88 49.94 -8.39
N GLN A 71 -111.07 51.19 -7.94
CA GLN A 71 -109.98 52.01 -7.39
C GLN A 71 -109.47 51.55 -6.01
N GLU A 72 -110.33 51.03 -5.12
CA GLU A 72 -109.88 50.53 -3.81
C GLU A 72 -109.12 49.19 -3.91
N GLY A 73 -109.50 48.33 -4.86
CA GLY A 73 -108.80 47.06 -5.13
C GLY A 73 -107.42 47.29 -5.77
N ALA A 74 -107.32 48.22 -6.72
CA ALA A 74 -106.06 48.61 -7.34
C ALA A 74 -105.11 49.31 -6.35
N ALA A 75 -105.64 50.16 -5.46
CA ALA A 75 -104.83 50.81 -4.42
C ALA A 75 -104.32 49.83 -3.35
N ARG A 76 -105.14 48.86 -2.92
CA ARG A 76 -104.70 47.79 -2.00
C ARG A 76 -103.71 46.82 -2.64
N ALA A 77 -103.92 46.46 -3.91
CA ALA A 77 -102.96 45.65 -4.67
C ALA A 77 -101.62 46.38 -4.87
N ALA A 78 -101.66 47.69 -5.18
CA ALA A 78 -100.47 48.52 -5.27
C ALA A 78 -99.74 48.64 -3.93
N ALA A 79 -100.45 48.79 -2.82
CA ALA A 79 -99.86 48.82 -1.48
C ALA A 79 -99.23 47.47 -1.09
N ALA A 80 -99.88 46.35 -1.39
CA ALA A 80 -99.34 45.01 -1.18
C ALA A 80 -98.08 44.77 -2.02
N LEU A 81 -98.09 45.17 -3.29
CA LEU A 81 -96.90 45.12 -4.15
C LEU A 81 -95.78 46.01 -3.61
N CYS A 82 -96.08 47.24 -3.18
CA CYS A 82 -95.09 48.13 -2.56
C CYS A 82 -94.49 47.52 -1.29
N GLY A 83 -95.29 46.85 -0.46
CA GLY A 83 -94.83 46.10 0.71
C GLY A 83 -93.87 44.97 0.33
N LEU A 84 -94.22 44.16 -0.67
CA LEU A 84 -93.37 43.08 -1.18
C LEU A 84 -92.06 43.60 -1.79
N TYR A 85 -92.08 44.71 -2.54
CA TYR A 85 -90.86 45.35 -3.05
C TYR A 85 -89.99 45.91 -1.92
N HIS A 86 -90.62 46.46 -0.87
CA HIS A 86 -89.89 46.94 0.29
C HIS A 86 -89.25 45.79 1.08
N GLU A 87 -89.97 44.68 1.28
CA GLU A 87 -89.43 43.46 1.89
C GLU A 87 -88.32 42.83 1.06
N ALA A 88 -88.49 42.74 -0.26
CA ALA A 88 -87.44 42.26 -1.16
C ALA A 88 -86.20 43.16 -1.09
N GLY A 89 -86.39 44.49 -1.02
CA GLY A 89 -85.31 45.45 -0.81
C GLY A 89 -84.63 45.31 0.56
N GLN A 90 -85.37 45.03 1.63
CA GLN A 90 -84.79 44.74 2.94
C GLN A 90 -83.99 43.43 2.94
N ARG A 91 -84.48 42.38 2.26
CA ARG A 91 -83.78 41.10 2.12
C ARG A 91 -82.47 41.26 1.32
N LEU A 92 -82.49 42.04 0.25
CA LEU A 92 -81.29 42.38 -0.51
C LEU A 92 -80.26 43.12 0.35
N ARG A 93 -80.68 44.15 1.09
CA ARG A 93 -79.78 44.87 2.03
C ARG A 93 -79.14 43.95 3.06
N ARG A 94 -79.91 43.03 3.67
CA ARG A 94 -79.35 42.05 4.61
C ARG A 94 -78.32 41.11 3.98
N LEU A 95 -78.52 40.71 2.73
CA LEU A 95 -77.57 39.89 1.99
C LEU A 95 -76.31 40.69 1.62
N GLU A 96 -76.45 41.95 1.24
CA GLU A 96 -75.33 42.87 0.98
C GLU A 96 -74.48 43.08 2.23
N ASP A 97 -75.10 43.29 3.40
CA ASP A 97 -74.39 43.41 4.68
C ASP A 97 -73.65 42.11 5.04
N GLN A 98 -74.26 40.95 4.77
CA GLN A 98 -73.63 39.64 4.97
C GLN A 98 -72.43 39.40 4.04
N LEU A 99 -72.52 39.85 2.79
CA LEU A 99 -71.40 39.80 1.84
C LEU A 99 -70.28 40.72 2.30
N ALA A 100 -70.57 41.96 2.67
CA ALA A 100 -69.59 42.90 3.19
C ALA A 100 -68.88 42.38 4.46
N ALA A 101 -69.60 41.72 5.36
CA ALA A 101 -69.02 41.08 6.55
C ALA A 101 -68.09 39.91 6.18
N ARG A 102 -68.45 39.10 5.17
CA ARG A 102 -67.60 38.02 4.67
C ARG A 102 -66.37 38.55 3.94
N ASP A 103 -66.51 39.60 3.14
CA ASP A 103 -65.39 40.25 2.46
C ASP A 103 -64.41 40.85 3.48
N ALA A 104 -64.91 41.49 4.54
CA ALA A 104 -64.07 41.98 5.63
C ALA A 104 -63.33 40.85 6.37
N LEU A 105 -63.94 39.67 6.52
CA LEU A 105 -63.27 38.50 7.10
C LEU A 105 -62.20 37.95 6.15
N ILE A 106 -62.50 37.86 4.85
CA ILE A 106 -61.55 37.43 3.81
C ILE A 106 -60.33 38.35 3.82
N GLU A 107 -60.53 39.67 3.88
CA GLU A 107 -59.43 40.63 3.96
C GLU A 107 -58.60 40.47 5.24
N ARG A 108 -59.23 40.23 6.41
CA ARG A 108 -58.48 39.92 7.64
C ARG A 108 -57.71 38.61 7.56
N LEU A 109 -58.25 37.59 6.89
CA LEU A 109 -57.55 36.32 6.70
C LEU A 109 -56.38 36.48 5.72
N ARG A 110 -56.57 37.25 4.64
CA ARG A 110 -55.51 37.60 3.70
C ARG A 110 -54.39 38.40 4.37
N SER A 111 -54.71 39.38 5.21
CA SER A 111 -53.71 40.16 5.94
C SER A 111 -52.93 39.31 6.94
N ARG A 112 -53.60 38.35 7.61
CA ARG A 112 -52.94 37.39 8.51
C ARG A 112 -52.05 36.41 7.75
N LEU A 113 -52.48 35.92 6.59
CA LEU A 113 -51.66 35.07 5.73
C LEU A 113 -50.44 35.84 5.22
N ALA A 114 -50.60 37.08 4.75
CA ALA A 114 -49.48 37.91 4.30
C ALA A 114 -48.47 38.21 5.43
N ALA A 115 -48.95 38.40 6.67
CA ALA A 115 -48.07 38.55 7.83
C ALA A 115 -47.30 37.26 8.15
N LEU A 116 -47.96 36.10 8.06
CA LEU A 116 -47.30 34.80 8.27
C LEU A 116 -46.35 34.43 7.13
N GLU A 117 -46.68 34.77 5.88
CA GLU A 117 -45.82 34.57 4.70
C GLU A 117 -44.59 35.52 4.73
N GLY A 118 -44.72 36.71 5.33
CA GLY A 118 -43.61 37.62 5.56
C GLY A 118 -42.64 37.16 6.68
N ASP A 119 -43.15 36.47 7.70
CA ASP A 119 -42.37 35.96 8.84
C ASP A 119 -41.94 34.49 8.70
N ALA A 120 -42.37 33.78 7.64
CA ALA A 120 -42.02 32.38 7.38
C ALA A 120 -40.61 32.23 6.79
N ALA A 121 -39.59 32.35 7.64
CA ALA A 121 -38.28 31.70 7.53
C ALA A 121 -37.53 31.65 6.16
N PRO A 122 -37.42 32.74 5.38
CA PRO A 122 -36.47 32.76 4.26
C PRO A 122 -35.03 32.53 4.77
N SER A 123 -34.68 33.10 5.93
CA SER A 123 -33.29 33.07 6.42
C SER A 123 -32.76 31.68 6.80
N LEU A 124 -33.59 30.73 7.23
CA LEU A 124 -33.14 29.37 7.55
C LEU A 124 -32.98 28.53 6.28
N VAL A 125 -33.93 28.64 5.35
CA VAL A 125 -33.84 27.95 4.06
C VAL A 125 -32.66 28.50 3.27
N ASP A 126 -32.48 29.81 3.25
CA ASP A 126 -31.33 30.47 2.60
C ASP A 126 -30.01 30.09 3.28
N ALA A 127 -29.96 30.04 4.62
CA ALA A 127 -28.77 29.58 5.34
C ALA A 127 -28.43 28.11 5.06
N LEU A 128 -29.43 27.23 4.98
CA LEU A 128 -29.24 25.82 4.63
C LEU A 128 -28.79 25.68 3.16
N LEU A 129 -29.34 26.48 2.24
CA LEU A 129 -28.90 26.50 0.84
C LEU A 129 -27.46 26.98 0.71
N GLU A 130 -27.05 28.01 1.46
CA GLU A 130 -25.65 28.43 1.54
C GLU A 130 -24.76 27.34 2.14
N GLN A 131 -25.21 26.65 3.17
CA GLN A 131 -24.44 25.58 3.81
C GLN A 131 -24.26 24.39 2.86
N VAL A 132 -25.30 24.02 2.11
CA VAL A 132 -25.25 23.01 1.05
C VAL A 132 -24.34 23.46 -0.10
N ALA A 133 -24.37 24.74 -0.48
CA ALA A 133 -23.46 25.29 -1.49
C ALA A 133 -21.99 25.22 -1.02
N ARG A 134 -21.71 25.55 0.24
CA ARG A 134 -20.37 25.42 0.85
C ARG A 134 -19.90 23.97 0.88
N PHE A 135 -20.75 23.02 1.27
CA PHE A 135 -20.39 21.60 1.25
C PHE A 135 -20.14 21.07 -0.17
N ARG A 136 -20.93 21.50 -1.16
CA ARG A 136 -20.68 21.16 -2.56
C ARG A 136 -19.37 21.73 -3.08
N GLU A 137 -19.02 22.95 -2.67
CA GLU A 137 -17.76 23.58 -3.05
C GLU A 137 -16.56 22.91 -2.34
N GLN A 138 -16.70 22.56 -1.07
CA GLN A 138 -15.68 21.79 -0.33
C GLN A 138 -15.47 20.40 -0.93
N LEU A 139 -16.55 19.71 -1.30
CA LEU A 139 -16.46 18.45 -2.04
C LEU A 139 -15.79 18.67 -3.40
N ARG A 140 -16.16 19.71 -4.16
CA ARG A 140 -15.49 20.05 -5.41
C ARG A 140 -14.03 20.43 -5.26
N GLN A 141 -13.59 20.98 -4.13
CA GLN A 141 -12.17 21.27 -3.88
C GLN A 141 -11.41 20.01 -3.46
N ARG A 142 -12.06 19.10 -2.74
CA ARG A 142 -11.49 17.83 -2.29
C ARG A 142 -11.45 16.76 -3.41
N GLU A 143 -12.47 16.76 -4.26
CA GLU A 143 -12.56 16.01 -5.52
C GLU A 143 -11.88 16.77 -6.68
N GLY A 144 -11.59 18.06 -6.47
CA GLY A 144 -10.99 18.98 -7.42
C GLY A 144 -9.51 18.76 -7.59
N GLY A 145 -9.15 17.59 -8.10
CA GLY A 145 -8.45 17.51 -9.38
C GLY A 145 -6.98 17.93 -9.43
N ALA A 146 -6.40 18.60 -8.45
CA ALA A 146 -4.98 18.97 -8.48
C ALA A 146 -4.10 17.75 -8.19
N ASP A 147 -4.37 17.06 -7.08
CA ASP A 147 -3.66 15.82 -6.72
C ASP A 147 -4.02 14.69 -7.69
N GLU A 148 -5.29 14.58 -8.09
CA GLU A 148 -5.70 13.61 -9.11
C GLU A 148 -5.11 13.90 -10.49
N ALA A 149 -5.01 15.17 -10.93
CA ALA A 149 -4.35 15.51 -12.19
C ALA A 149 -2.84 15.30 -12.11
N ALA A 150 -2.21 15.60 -10.97
CA ALA A 150 -0.79 15.33 -10.75
C ALA A 150 -0.51 13.82 -10.80
N LEU A 151 -1.35 13.00 -10.17
CA LEU A 151 -1.26 11.54 -10.26
C LEU A 151 -1.51 11.03 -11.67
N ARG A 152 -2.47 11.61 -12.40
CA ARG A 152 -2.72 11.26 -13.82
C ARG A 152 -1.52 11.59 -14.71
N GLN A 153 -0.90 12.77 -14.52
CA GLN A 153 0.31 13.16 -15.24
C GLN A 153 1.50 12.25 -14.90
N GLU A 154 1.65 11.85 -13.64
CA GLU A 154 2.72 10.93 -13.25
C GLU A 154 2.49 9.52 -13.80
N ILE A 155 1.24 9.04 -13.84
CA ILE A 155 0.89 7.77 -14.50
C ILE A 155 1.23 7.84 -15.99
N GLU A 156 0.89 8.94 -16.67
CA GLU A 156 1.18 9.13 -18.09
C GLU A 156 2.70 9.13 -18.35
N ARG A 157 3.46 9.88 -17.55
CA ARG A 157 4.94 9.89 -17.60
C ARG A 157 5.54 8.51 -17.39
N LEU A 158 5.03 7.74 -16.42
CA LEU A 158 5.51 6.39 -16.14
C LEU A 158 5.14 5.41 -17.25
N SER A 159 3.96 5.55 -17.84
CA SER A 159 3.52 4.77 -19.00
C SER A 159 4.42 5.01 -20.20
N GLU A 160 4.74 6.26 -20.52
CA GLU A 160 5.68 6.61 -21.60
C GLU A 160 7.06 5.99 -21.36
N GLN A 161 7.59 6.08 -20.13
CA GLN A 161 8.86 5.46 -19.79
C GLN A 161 8.86 3.94 -19.90
N LEU A 162 7.74 3.30 -19.53
CA LEU A 162 7.59 1.86 -19.70
C LEU A 162 7.54 1.48 -21.18
N GLU A 163 6.81 2.22 -22.00
CA GLU A 163 6.77 1.99 -23.44
C GLU A 163 8.13 2.17 -24.11
N GLU A 164 8.91 3.18 -23.73
CA GLU A 164 10.27 3.37 -24.24
C GLU A 164 11.17 2.20 -23.85
N LYS A 165 11.07 1.70 -22.62
CA LYS A 165 11.82 0.54 -22.15
C LYS A 165 11.39 -0.73 -22.86
N GLU A 166 10.10 -0.89 -23.10
CA GLU A 166 9.57 -2.04 -23.84
C GLU A 166 10.01 -2.00 -25.30
N LYS A 167 9.98 -0.83 -25.96
CA LYS A 167 10.51 -0.61 -27.31
C LYS A 167 12.01 -0.91 -27.38
N ALA A 168 12.80 -0.49 -26.39
CA ALA A 168 14.22 -0.80 -26.33
C ALA A 168 14.50 -2.31 -26.13
N ALA A 169 13.72 -2.98 -25.29
CA ALA A 169 13.80 -4.43 -25.10
C ALA A 169 13.38 -5.17 -26.38
N GLN A 170 12.31 -4.73 -27.04
CA GLN A 170 11.86 -5.27 -28.32
C GLN A 170 12.89 -5.02 -29.43
N GLN A 171 13.55 -3.86 -29.48
CA GLN A 171 14.64 -3.58 -30.41
C GLN A 171 15.79 -4.57 -30.20
N LEU A 172 16.23 -4.74 -28.95
CA LEU A 172 17.25 -5.73 -28.60
C LEU A 172 16.83 -7.14 -28.97
N MET A 173 15.55 -7.51 -28.81
CA MET A 173 14.99 -8.83 -29.16
C MET A 173 14.71 -9.01 -30.67
N SER A 174 14.52 -7.93 -31.41
CA SER A 174 14.32 -7.92 -32.86
C SER A 174 15.62 -7.85 -33.66
N GLN A 175 16.74 -7.54 -33.00
CA GLN A 175 18.06 -7.64 -33.63
C GLN A 175 18.24 -9.04 -34.26
N PRO A 176 18.71 -9.11 -35.50
CA PRO A 176 18.90 -10.39 -36.18
C PRO A 176 19.91 -11.24 -35.40
N GLU A 177 19.57 -12.51 -35.18
CA GLU A 177 20.34 -13.45 -34.35
C GLU A 177 21.83 -13.50 -34.74
N HIS A 178 22.11 -13.35 -36.04
CA HIS A 178 23.46 -13.31 -36.59
C HIS A 178 24.33 -12.15 -36.06
N GLU A 179 23.76 -10.99 -35.74
CA GLU A 179 24.50 -9.87 -35.15
C GLU A 179 24.87 -10.15 -33.69
N ARG A 180 23.93 -10.71 -32.92
CA ARG A 180 24.21 -11.15 -31.54
C ARG A 180 25.26 -12.26 -31.51
N GLU A 181 25.19 -13.19 -32.44
CA GLU A 181 26.19 -14.26 -32.57
C GLU A 181 27.58 -13.71 -32.91
N LYS A 182 27.68 -12.68 -33.75
CA LYS A 182 28.96 -11.98 -34.03
C LYS A 182 29.54 -11.32 -32.80
N GLU A 183 28.72 -10.62 -32.02
CA GLU A 183 29.15 -9.99 -30.77
C GLU A 183 29.61 -11.03 -29.75
N VAL A 184 28.84 -12.11 -29.56
CA VAL A 184 29.22 -13.24 -28.70
C VAL A 184 30.52 -13.88 -29.17
N ALA A 185 30.71 -14.08 -30.48
CA ALA A 185 31.94 -14.61 -31.04
C ALA A 185 33.14 -13.66 -30.83
N GLN A 186 32.93 -12.35 -30.91
CA GLN A 186 33.96 -11.34 -30.62
C GLN A 186 34.35 -11.34 -29.14
N LEU A 187 33.36 -11.39 -28.23
CA LEU A 187 33.60 -11.48 -26.80
C LEU A 187 34.34 -12.77 -26.43
N ARG A 188 33.94 -13.92 -27.00
CA ARG A 188 34.64 -15.20 -26.80
C ARG A 188 36.10 -15.15 -27.28
N ARG A 189 36.37 -14.52 -28.42
CA ARG A 189 37.75 -14.31 -28.91
C ARG A 189 38.57 -13.45 -27.96
N SER A 190 38.00 -12.33 -27.49
CA SER A 190 38.68 -11.44 -26.54
C SER A 190 38.99 -12.14 -25.21
N VAL A 191 38.07 -12.97 -24.71
CA VAL A 191 38.29 -13.77 -23.49
C VAL A 191 39.42 -14.77 -23.71
N ALA A 192 39.40 -15.52 -24.82
CA ALA A 192 40.44 -16.49 -25.14
C ALA A 192 41.83 -15.84 -25.29
N GLU A 193 41.92 -14.63 -25.87
CA GLU A 193 43.17 -13.87 -25.96
C GLU A 193 43.70 -13.45 -24.58
N LYS A 194 42.82 -12.98 -23.69
CA LYS A 194 43.19 -12.64 -22.31
C LYS A 194 43.67 -13.85 -21.52
N GLU A 195 43.03 -15.00 -21.71
CA GLU A 195 43.47 -16.25 -21.09
C GLU A 195 44.84 -16.70 -21.59
N ARG A 196 45.11 -16.60 -22.90
CA ARG A 196 46.45 -16.88 -23.46
C ARG A 196 47.51 -15.94 -22.90
N ALA A 197 47.21 -14.64 -22.80
CA ALA A 197 48.13 -13.66 -22.23
C ALA A 197 48.44 -13.95 -20.75
N ARG A 198 47.42 -14.34 -19.97
CA ARG A 198 47.60 -14.76 -18.56
C ARG A 198 48.49 -16.00 -18.46
N ALA A 199 48.21 -17.03 -19.26
CA ALA A 199 49.01 -18.26 -19.26
C ALA A 199 50.50 -17.99 -19.63
N ALA A 200 50.74 -17.12 -20.60
CA ALA A 200 52.11 -16.70 -20.95
C ALA A 200 52.80 -15.95 -19.80
N SER A 201 52.07 -15.04 -19.14
CA SER A 201 52.58 -14.34 -17.95
C SER A 201 52.93 -15.31 -16.83
N ASP A 202 52.10 -16.31 -16.56
CA ASP A 202 52.34 -17.30 -15.50
C ASP A 202 53.56 -18.18 -15.76
N ILE A 203 53.85 -18.48 -17.04
CA ILE A 203 55.07 -19.21 -17.42
C ILE A 203 56.30 -18.33 -17.17
N LEU A 204 56.27 -17.06 -17.58
CA LEU A 204 57.39 -16.14 -17.36
C LEU A 204 57.65 -15.90 -15.87
N CYS A 205 56.60 -15.74 -15.06
CA CYS A 205 56.73 -15.60 -13.61
C CYS A 205 57.39 -16.83 -12.97
N ARG A 206 57.02 -18.03 -13.43
CA ARG A 206 57.65 -19.28 -12.95
C ARG A 206 59.11 -19.38 -13.36
N SER A 207 59.44 -19.10 -14.63
CA SER A 207 60.83 -19.11 -15.11
C SER A 207 61.72 -18.14 -14.34
N LEU A 208 61.25 -16.91 -14.14
CA LEU A 208 61.98 -15.89 -13.37
C LEU A 208 62.18 -16.29 -11.91
N ALA A 209 61.18 -16.94 -11.30
CA ALA A 209 61.31 -17.45 -9.93
C ALA A 209 62.36 -18.58 -9.87
N GLU A 210 62.34 -19.51 -10.83
CA GLU A 210 63.31 -20.61 -10.92
C GLU A 210 64.74 -20.10 -11.13
N GLU A 211 64.94 -19.14 -12.03
CA GLU A 211 66.23 -18.46 -12.23
C GLU A 211 66.71 -17.76 -10.96
N THR A 212 65.82 -17.06 -10.26
CA THR A 212 66.14 -16.41 -8.98
C THR A 212 66.56 -17.43 -7.92
N HIS A 213 65.86 -18.56 -7.83
CA HIS A 213 66.23 -19.64 -6.92
C HIS A 213 67.58 -20.25 -7.30
N GLN A 214 67.86 -20.43 -8.58
CA GLN A 214 69.14 -20.95 -9.05
C GLN A 214 70.29 -20.00 -8.71
N LEU A 215 70.13 -18.70 -8.95
CA LEU A 215 71.11 -17.68 -8.57
C LEU A 215 71.36 -17.67 -7.07
N ARG A 216 70.31 -17.79 -6.24
CA ARG A 216 70.46 -17.89 -4.77
C ARG A 216 71.25 -19.13 -4.35
N ARG A 217 71.03 -20.29 -5.00
CA ARG A 217 71.81 -21.52 -4.73
C ARG A 217 73.28 -21.34 -5.11
N THR A 218 73.56 -20.75 -6.26
CA THR A 218 74.95 -20.49 -6.71
C THR A 218 75.64 -19.48 -5.77
N LEU A 219 74.94 -18.43 -5.35
CA LEU A 219 75.46 -17.48 -4.36
C LEU A 219 75.73 -18.14 -3.00
N ALA A 220 74.85 -19.04 -2.54
CA ALA A 220 75.09 -19.79 -1.31
C ALA A 220 76.30 -20.73 -1.44
N ALA A 221 76.43 -21.45 -2.55
CA ALA A 221 77.57 -22.34 -2.81
C ALA A 221 78.90 -21.57 -2.87
N THR A 222 78.93 -20.42 -3.56
CA THR A 222 80.11 -19.56 -3.61
C THR A 222 80.44 -18.96 -2.24
N ALA A 223 79.43 -18.54 -1.46
CA ALA A 223 79.63 -18.09 -0.08
C ALA A 223 80.23 -19.18 0.81
N HIS A 224 79.76 -20.43 0.70
CA HIS A 224 80.35 -21.57 1.43
C HIS A 224 81.80 -21.83 1.01
N MET A 225 82.12 -21.73 -0.28
CA MET A 225 83.49 -21.88 -0.76
C MET A 225 84.40 -20.78 -0.19
N CYS A 226 83.95 -19.53 -0.19
CA CYS A 226 84.68 -18.42 0.44
C CYS A 226 84.87 -18.63 1.96
N GLN A 227 83.83 -19.10 2.67
CA GLN A 227 83.93 -19.45 4.09
C GLN A 227 84.93 -20.59 4.34
N HIS A 228 84.96 -21.61 3.49
CA HIS A 228 85.93 -22.70 3.57
C HIS A 228 87.36 -22.20 3.37
N LEU A 229 87.60 -21.39 2.34
CA LEU A 229 88.91 -20.80 2.10
C LEU A 229 89.36 -19.91 3.26
N ALA A 230 88.46 -19.11 3.84
CA ALA A 230 88.76 -18.31 5.04
C ALA A 230 89.20 -19.19 6.21
N LYS A 231 88.49 -20.29 6.49
CA LYS A 231 88.86 -21.26 7.53
C LYS A 231 90.23 -21.90 7.28
N CYS A 232 90.50 -22.33 6.04
CA CYS A 232 91.81 -22.92 5.70
C CYS A 232 92.96 -21.91 5.86
N LEU A 233 92.71 -20.63 5.57
CA LEU A 233 93.70 -19.57 5.79
C LEU A 233 93.94 -19.32 7.29
N ASP A 234 92.89 -19.32 8.12
CA ASP A 234 93.01 -19.20 9.58
C ASP A 234 93.77 -20.38 10.19
N GLU A 235 93.50 -21.61 9.74
CA GLU A 235 94.19 -22.83 10.17
C GLU A 235 95.67 -22.82 9.75
N ARG A 236 95.98 -22.36 8.53
CA ARG A 236 97.35 -22.23 8.04
C ARG A 236 98.14 -21.17 8.81
N GLN A 237 97.52 -20.04 9.15
CA GLN A 237 98.15 -19.00 9.97
C GLN A 237 98.43 -19.47 11.40
N ARG A 238 97.57 -20.36 11.96
CA ARG A 238 97.82 -21.02 13.25
C ARG A 238 98.91 -22.07 13.19
N ALA A 239 99.08 -22.77 12.05
CA ALA A 239 100.11 -23.78 11.85
C ALA A 239 101.49 -23.20 11.48
N HIS A 240 101.54 -22.06 10.80
CA HIS A 240 102.79 -21.40 10.38
C HIS A 240 103.53 -20.67 11.52
N GLY A 241 103.06 -20.81 12.76
CA GLY A 241 103.75 -20.36 13.96
C GLY A 241 104.95 -21.23 14.36
N ASP A 242 105.25 -22.31 13.64
CA ASP A 242 106.43 -23.14 13.91
C ASP A 242 107.02 -23.72 12.62
N VAL A 243 108.35 -23.78 12.58
CA VAL A 243 109.21 -24.43 11.57
C VAL A 243 109.43 -23.71 10.24
N GLY A 244 110.62 -23.11 10.14
CA GLY A 244 111.24 -22.65 8.91
C GLY A 244 112.02 -23.75 8.17
N ASP A 245 112.09 -23.54 6.86
CA ASP A 245 113.21 -23.77 5.94
C ASP A 245 113.80 -25.19 5.76
N LYS A 246 113.75 -25.67 4.51
CA LYS A 246 114.89 -26.04 3.64
C LYS A 246 114.50 -27.12 2.63
N SER A 247 114.85 -26.91 1.36
CA SER A 247 114.91 -27.97 0.35
C SER A 247 116.21 -27.83 -0.46
N PRO A 248 116.94 -28.93 -0.72
CA PRO A 248 118.25 -28.92 -1.36
C PRO A 248 118.16 -29.10 -2.88
N GLU A 249 119.12 -28.52 -3.60
CA GLU A 249 119.37 -28.75 -5.03
C GLU A 249 120.30 -29.95 -5.29
N PRO A 250 120.26 -30.53 -6.51
CA PRO A 250 121.44 -31.16 -7.09
C PRO A 250 121.72 -30.81 -8.58
N ASP A 251 123.02 -30.84 -8.90
CA ASP A 251 123.76 -30.56 -10.15
C ASP A 251 123.38 -31.43 -11.37
N CYS A 252 123.24 -30.88 -12.60
CA CYS A 252 124.23 -30.48 -13.63
C CYS A 252 124.84 -31.64 -14.45
N THR A 253 124.22 -31.96 -15.60
CA THR A 253 124.81 -31.88 -16.97
C THR A 253 123.90 -32.50 -18.06
N ASP A 254 123.08 -33.52 -17.76
CA ASP A 254 121.93 -33.90 -18.60
C ASP A 254 120.79 -32.87 -18.55
N THR A 255 120.86 -32.01 -17.53
CA THR A 255 120.03 -30.85 -17.30
C THR A 255 120.14 -29.83 -18.43
N ALA A 256 121.29 -29.63 -19.08
CA ALA A 256 121.44 -28.52 -20.03
C ALA A 256 120.64 -28.73 -21.33
N ALA A 257 120.65 -29.94 -21.88
CA ALA A 257 119.85 -30.28 -23.08
C ALA A 257 118.36 -30.40 -22.75
N SER A 258 118.01 -30.95 -21.58
CA SER A 258 116.60 -31.02 -21.14
C SER A 258 116.06 -29.63 -20.78
N VAL A 259 116.86 -28.77 -20.16
CA VAL A 259 116.55 -27.35 -19.88
C VAL A 259 116.43 -26.58 -21.17
N GLN A 260 117.27 -26.80 -22.17
CA GLN A 260 117.14 -26.14 -23.48
C GLN A 260 115.84 -26.53 -24.19
N ALA A 261 115.49 -27.83 -24.19
CA ALA A 261 114.21 -28.29 -24.75
C ALA A 261 112.99 -27.75 -23.98
N VAL A 262 113.11 -27.60 -22.66
CA VAL A 262 112.09 -26.94 -21.82
C VAL A 262 112.00 -25.45 -22.15
N ILE A 263 113.12 -24.76 -22.36
CA ILE A 263 113.15 -23.34 -22.75
C ILE A 263 112.47 -23.14 -24.11
N GLU A 264 112.70 -24.02 -25.08
CA GLU A 264 112.05 -23.95 -26.39
C GLU A 264 110.54 -24.21 -26.32
N LYS A 265 110.12 -25.21 -25.54
CA LYS A 265 108.69 -25.45 -25.25
C LYS A 265 108.05 -24.25 -24.57
N LEU A 266 108.69 -23.68 -23.55
CA LEU A 266 108.20 -22.49 -22.86
C LEU A 266 108.15 -21.27 -23.79
N ARG A 267 109.07 -21.13 -24.74
CA ARG A 267 109.04 -20.06 -25.74
C ARG A 267 107.84 -20.21 -26.69
N GLU A 268 107.58 -21.42 -27.18
CA GLU A 268 106.43 -21.67 -28.04
C GLU A 268 105.11 -21.55 -27.27
N GLU A 269 105.04 -22.02 -26.03
CA GLU A 269 103.91 -21.80 -25.14
C GLU A 269 103.71 -20.30 -24.85
N ASN A 270 104.77 -19.53 -24.62
CA ASN A 270 104.68 -18.08 -24.43
C ASN A 270 104.16 -17.39 -25.70
N ARG A 271 104.57 -17.86 -26.88
CA ARG A 271 104.05 -17.39 -28.17
C ARG A 271 102.56 -17.70 -28.32
N LEU A 272 102.14 -18.92 -28.02
CA LEU A 272 100.73 -19.33 -28.06
C LEU A 272 99.88 -18.57 -27.04
N LEU A 273 100.40 -18.32 -25.84
CA LEU A 273 99.73 -17.52 -24.82
C LEU A 273 99.56 -16.07 -25.29
N ARG A 274 100.57 -15.47 -25.93
CA ARG A 274 100.45 -14.13 -26.54
C ARG A 274 99.37 -14.10 -27.63
N GLN A 275 99.29 -15.13 -28.47
CA GLN A 275 98.22 -15.26 -29.48
C GLN A 275 96.84 -15.40 -28.83
N LYS A 276 96.72 -16.15 -27.74
CA LYS A 276 95.46 -16.28 -26.99
C LYS A 276 95.07 -14.96 -26.29
N VAL A 277 96.03 -14.24 -25.74
CA VAL A 277 95.81 -12.93 -25.11
C VAL A 277 95.29 -11.93 -26.15
N THR A 278 95.97 -11.80 -27.28
CA THR A 278 95.50 -10.93 -28.38
C THR A 278 94.11 -11.32 -28.90
N HIS A 279 93.82 -12.62 -29.01
CA HIS A 279 92.49 -13.09 -29.37
C HIS A 279 91.40 -12.72 -28.34
N VAL A 280 91.69 -12.83 -27.05
CA VAL A 280 90.77 -12.42 -25.98
C VAL A 280 90.62 -10.90 -25.94
N GLU A 281 91.68 -10.14 -26.17
CA GLU A 281 91.64 -8.68 -26.31
C GLU A 281 90.72 -8.26 -27.46
N ASP A 282 90.81 -8.93 -28.61
CA ASP A 282 89.92 -8.69 -29.76
C ASP A 282 88.46 -9.00 -29.44
N LEU A 283 88.19 -10.11 -28.74
CA LEU A 283 86.85 -10.46 -28.29
C LEU A 283 86.31 -9.45 -27.28
N ASN A 284 87.15 -8.99 -26.35
CA ASN A 284 86.80 -7.97 -25.38
C ASN A 284 86.48 -6.64 -26.07
N ALA A 285 87.28 -6.23 -27.05
CA ALA A 285 87.01 -5.03 -27.86
C ALA A 285 85.67 -5.13 -28.61
N LYS A 286 85.33 -6.31 -29.15
CA LYS A 286 84.01 -6.55 -29.77
C LYS A 286 82.87 -6.47 -28.76
N TRP A 287 83.05 -7.07 -27.58
CA TRP A 287 82.03 -7.04 -26.52
C TRP A 287 81.80 -5.62 -26.02
N GLN A 288 82.86 -4.83 -25.80
CA GLN A 288 82.76 -3.42 -25.43
C GLN A 288 81.99 -2.59 -26.46
N ARG A 289 82.21 -2.81 -27.77
CA ARG A 289 81.43 -2.14 -28.82
C ARG A 289 79.96 -2.52 -28.79
N TYR A 290 79.65 -3.80 -28.56
CA TYR A 290 78.27 -4.26 -28.42
C TYR A 290 77.60 -3.64 -27.19
N ASP A 291 78.28 -3.63 -26.05
CA ASP A 291 77.76 -3.04 -24.80
C ASP A 291 77.51 -1.54 -24.95
N ALA A 292 78.45 -0.81 -25.57
CA ALA A 292 78.27 0.61 -25.89
C ALA A 292 77.07 0.86 -26.83
N SER A 293 76.92 0.04 -27.88
CA SER A 293 75.78 0.14 -28.81
C SER A 293 74.44 -0.20 -28.14
N ARG A 294 74.42 -1.22 -27.27
CA ARG A 294 73.23 -1.57 -26.47
C ARG A 294 72.85 -0.40 -25.56
N ASP A 295 73.82 0.21 -24.89
CA ASP A 295 73.57 1.32 -24.00
C ASP A 295 73.07 2.57 -24.76
N GLU A 296 73.60 2.84 -25.96
CA GLU A 296 73.05 3.87 -26.85
C GLU A 296 71.61 3.59 -27.26
N TYR A 297 71.29 2.35 -27.62
CA TYR A 297 69.92 1.94 -27.94
C TYR A 297 68.97 2.10 -26.75
N VAL A 298 69.38 1.65 -25.57
CA VAL A 298 68.61 1.80 -24.34
C VAL A 298 68.43 3.28 -23.99
N ARG A 299 69.47 4.11 -24.10
CA ARG A 299 69.37 5.57 -23.93
C ARG A 299 68.40 6.18 -24.95
N GLY A 300 68.42 5.73 -26.20
CA GLY A 300 67.48 6.13 -27.25
C GLY A 300 66.03 5.80 -26.90
N LEU A 301 65.76 4.59 -26.42
CA LEU A 301 64.42 4.20 -25.95
C LEU A 301 63.96 5.01 -24.75
N HIS A 302 64.85 5.27 -23.78
CA HIS A 302 64.54 6.14 -22.64
C HIS A 302 64.23 7.55 -23.09
N ALA A 303 65.00 8.11 -24.03
CA ALA A 303 64.74 9.43 -24.61
C ALA A 303 63.43 9.47 -25.41
N GLN A 304 63.03 8.40 -26.10
CA GLN A 304 61.74 8.31 -26.79
C GLN A 304 60.58 8.25 -25.80
N MET A 305 60.65 7.36 -24.80
CA MET A 305 59.65 7.28 -23.74
C MET A 305 59.57 8.59 -22.95
N GLN A 306 60.71 9.23 -22.70
CA GLN A 306 60.78 10.51 -22.03
C GLN A 306 60.27 11.61 -22.95
N GLY A 307 60.53 11.64 -24.25
CA GLY A 307 59.95 12.61 -25.19
C GLY A 307 58.43 12.48 -25.29
N LEU A 308 57.91 11.26 -25.23
CA LEU A 308 56.46 11.00 -25.14
C LEU A 308 55.87 11.41 -23.78
N ARG A 309 56.64 11.35 -22.69
CA ARG A 309 56.25 11.80 -21.34
C ARG A 309 56.50 13.28 -21.08
N ALA A 310 57.50 13.85 -21.76
CA ALA A 310 58.05 15.17 -21.64
C ALA A 310 57.77 15.98 -22.91
N ALA A 311 56.58 15.81 -23.45
CA ALA A 311 55.82 16.98 -23.85
C ALA A 311 55.07 17.53 -22.63
N PRO A 312 55.71 18.20 -21.62
CA PRO A 312 54.98 19.01 -20.68
C PRO A 312 54.90 20.41 -21.30
N GLU A 313 53.87 20.67 -22.09
CA GLU A 313 53.42 22.05 -22.26
C GLU A 313 52.84 22.50 -20.92
N PRO A 314 53.41 23.53 -20.25
CA PRO A 314 52.83 24.04 -19.04
C PRO A 314 51.49 24.70 -19.39
N ALA A 315 50.44 24.33 -18.65
CA ALA A 315 49.07 24.88 -18.68
C ALA A 315 47.98 24.13 -19.47
N ARG A 316 48.24 22.99 -20.14
CA ARG A 316 47.16 22.13 -20.66
C ARG A 316 47.10 20.79 -19.93
N PRO A 317 46.00 20.45 -19.23
CA PRO A 317 45.84 19.12 -18.64
C PRO A 317 46.00 18.08 -19.75
N SER A 318 46.97 17.19 -19.57
CA SER A 318 47.29 16.18 -20.56
C SER A 318 46.05 15.31 -20.83
N CYS A 319 45.82 14.88 -22.07
CA CYS A 319 44.67 14.04 -22.44
C CYS A 319 44.39 12.87 -21.46
N PRO A 320 45.42 12.18 -20.90
CA PRO A 320 45.23 11.17 -19.86
C PRO A 320 44.66 11.70 -18.53
N GLU A 321 45.00 12.92 -18.12
CA GLU A 321 44.44 13.55 -16.91
C GLU A 321 42.97 13.92 -17.11
N LEU A 322 42.60 14.41 -18.29
CA LEU A 322 41.20 14.68 -18.64
C LEU A 322 40.38 13.39 -18.64
N MET A 323 40.91 12.31 -19.22
CA MET A 323 40.26 10.99 -19.17
C MET A 323 40.12 10.49 -17.73
N ARG A 324 41.15 10.64 -16.88
CA ARG A 324 41.07 10.25 -15.46
C ARG A 324 39.99 11.04 -14.72
N LYS A 325 39.93 12.37 -14.92
CA LYS A 325 38.89 13.22 -14.33
C LYS A 325 37.49 12.82 -14.80
N GLU A 326 37.35 12.48 -16.07
CA GLU A 326 36.08 12.02 -16.63
C GLU A 326 35.67 10.64 -16.09
N ILE A 327 36.60 9.70 -15.95
CA ILE A 327 36.36 8.42 -15.30
C ILE A 327 35.90 8.62 -13.85
N SER A 328 36.56 9.51 -13.10
CA SER A 328 36.14 9.84 -11.72
C SER A 328 34.76 10.48 -11.68
N ARG A 329 34.44 11.37 -12.63
CA ARG A 329 33.11 11.98 -12.75
C ARG A 329 32.02 10.95 -13.02
N LEU A 330 32.24 10.07 -13.99
CA LEU A 330 31.31 9.00 -14.35
C LEU A 330 31.16 7.98 -13.23
N ASN A 331 32.24 7.61 -12.55
CA ASN A 331 32.18 6.72 -11.39
C ASN A 331 31.33 7.32 -10.26
N ARG A 332 31.52 8.61 -9.95
CA ARG A 332 30.68 9.29 -8.96
C ARG A 332 29.20 9.28 -9.37
N GLN A 333 28.91 9.59 -10.63
CA GLN A 333 27.53 9.55 -11.15
C GLN A 333 26.92 8.15 -11.08
N LEU A 334 27.70 7.12 -11.40
CA LEU A 334 27.26 5.72 -11.29
C LEU A 334 26.97 5.35 -9.84
N GLU A 335 27.85 5.70 -8.90
CA GLU A 335 27.63 5.48 -7.48
C GLU A 335 26.37 6.19 -6.97
N GLU A 336 26.15 7.44 -7.37
CA GLU A 336 24.92 8.20 -7.05
C GLU A 336 23.67 7.50 -7.59
N LYS A 337 23.71 7.01 -8.84
CA LYS A 337 22.59 6.26 -9.43
C LYS A 337 22.37 4.92 -8.74
N ILE A 338 23.44 4.22 -8.34
CA ILE A 338 23.33 2.96 -7.58
C ILE A 338 22.69 3.23 -6.22
N ARG A 339 23.09 4.31 -5.53
CA ARG A 339 22.49 4.71 -4.24
C ARG A 339 21.00 5.04 -4.41
N ALA A 340 20.64 5.87 -5.39
CA ALA A 340 19.25 6.18 -5.68
C ALA A 340 18.41 4.92 -6.02
N CYS A 341 18.95 4.00 -6.81
CA CYS A 341 18.30 2.71 -7.08
C CYS A 341 18.13 1.86 -5.81
N ALA A 342 19.10 1.88 -4.89
CA ALA A 342 19.00 1.19 -3.62
C ALA A 342 17.92 1.80 -2.72
N ASP A 343 17.77 3.12 -2.73
CA ASP A 343 16.74 3.84 -1.97
C ASP A 343 15.33 3.46 -2.47
N VAL A 344 15.10 3.55 -3.78
CA VAL A 344 13.82 3.15 -4.40
C VAL A 344 13.51 1.67 -4.14
N ARG A 345 14.52 0.79 -4.15
CA ARG A 345 14.32 -0.62 -3.79
C ARG A 345 13.88 -0.80 -2.34
N ARG A 346 14.45 -0.03 -1.40
CA ARG A 346 14.05 -0.06 0.02
C ARG A 346 12.61 0.41 0.20
N GLU A 347 12.24 1.51 -0.46
CA GLU A 347 10.86 2.02 -0.46
C GLU A 347 9.88 1.01 -1.02
N LEU A 348 10.21 0.36 -2.15
CA LEU A 348 9.36 -0.65 -2.75
C LEU A 348 9.17 -1.88 -1.85
N VAL A 349 10.20 -2.30 -1.12
CA VAL A 349 10.08 -3.36 -0.11
C VAL A 349 9.18 -2.91 1.04
N ALA A 350 9.32 -1.68 1.52
CA ALA A 350 8.45 -1.12 2.56
C ALA A 350 6.99 -1.05 2.12
N MET A 351 6.74 -0.60 0.88
CA MET A 351 5.40 -0.53 0.29
C MET A 351 4.77 -1.92 0.13
N ARG A 352 5.55 -2.92 -0.29
CA ARG A 352 5.08 -4.31 -0.33
C ARG A 352 4.72 -4.83 1.06
N GLY A 353 5.57 -4.58 2.06
CA GLY A 353 5.27 -4.94 3.45
C GLY A 353 4.00 -4.26 3.98
N ALA A 354 3.80 -2.98 3.67
CA ALA A 354 2.59 -2.24 4.06
C ALA A 354 1.34 -2.81 3.36
N ARG A 355 1.44 -3.15 2.07
CA ARG A 355 0.36 -3.80 1.32
C ARG A 355 0.02 -5.16 1.90
N ASP A 356 1.01 -5.99 2.18
CA ASP A 356 0.79 -7.34 2.70
C ASP A 356 0.16 -7.28 4.10
N ALA A 357 0.62 -6.35 4.97
CA ALA A 357 -0.03 -6.09 6.26
C ALA A 357 -1.48 -5.57 6.13
N ALA A 358 -1.78 -4.79 5.09
CA ALA A 358 -3.15 -4.35 4.82
C ALA A 358 -4.04 -5.53 4.36
N LEU A 359 -3.51 -6.43 3.53
CA LEU A 359 -4.22 -7.64 3.11
C LEU A 359 -4.50 -8.56 4.30
N GLU A 360 -3.55 -8.72 5.22
CA GLU A 360 -3.76 -9.48 6.47
C GLU A 360 -4.89 -8.86 7.32
N ARG A 361 -4.93 -7.53 7.46
CA ARG A 361 -6.03 -6.86 8.16
C ARG A 361 -7.38 -7.09 7.49
N VAL A 362 -7.45 -7.04 6.16
CA VAL A 362 -8.68 -7.32 5.42
C VAL A 362 -9.14 -8.75 5.68
N GLN A 363 -8.24 -9.74 5.60
CA GLN A 363 -8.57 -11.13 5.91
C GLN A 363 -9.09 -11.30 7.34
N MET A 364 -8.48 -10.61 8.32
CA MET A 364 -8.96 -10.64 9.70
C MET A 364 -10.38 -10.06 9.83
N LEU A 365 -10.67 -8.96 9.13
CA LEU A 365 -12.01 -8.37 9.12
C LEU A 365 -13.03 -9.27 8.41
N GLU A 366 -12.64 -9.96 7.35
CA GLU A 366 -13.49 -10.97 6.69
C GLU A 366 -13.84 -12.11 7.66
N GLN A 367 -12.87 -12.61 8.43
CA GLN A 367 -13.14 -13.62 9.46
C GLN A 367 -14.05 -13.09 10.56
N GLN A 368 -13.89 -11.82 10.96
CA GLN A 368 -14.77 -11.19 11.95
C GLN A 368 -16.21 -11.07 11.43
N ILE A 369 -16.40 -10.68 10.16
CA ILE A 369 -17.71 -10.63 9.53
C ILE A 369 -18.36 -12.02 9.49
N LEU A 370 -17.57 -13.07 9.19
CA LEU A 370 -18.07 -14.44 9.21
C LEU A 370 -18.52 -14.86 10.61
N ALA A 371 -17.73 -14.58 11.64
CA ALA A 371 -18.08 -14.87 13.03
C ALA A 371 -19.38 -14.15 13.43
N TYR A 372 -19.49 -12.85 13.14
CA TYR A 372 -20.72 -12.10 13.44
C TYR A 372 -21.94 -12.61 12.68
N LYS A 373 -21.77 -12.98 11.41
CA LYS A 373 -22.85 -13.59 10.65
C LYS A 373 -23.32 -14.89 11.32
N ASP A 374 -22.39 -15.72 11.78
CA ASP A 374 -22.72 -16.96 12.48
C ASP A 374 -23.43 -16.68 13.82
N ASP A 375 -22.99 -15.67 14.58
CA ASP A 375 -23.66 -15.19 15.79
C ASP A 375 -25.10 -14.71 15.52
N PHE A 376 -25.33 -13.96 14.44
CA PHE A 376 -26.69 -13.56 14.05
C PHE A 376 -27.57 -14.74 13.63
N THR A 377 -26.98 -15.79 13.04
CA THR A 377 -27.75 -17.00 12.68
C THR A 377 -28.10 -17.84 13.90
N SER A 378 -27.17 -17.98 14.85
CA SER A 378 -27.41 -18.72 16.09
C SER A 378 -28.46 -18.02 16.95
N GLU A 379 -28.36 -16.69 17.08
CA GLU A 379 -29.33 -15.87 17.80
C GLU A 379 -30.73 -15.95 17.18
N ARG A 380 -30.83 -15.90 15.84
CA ARG A 380 -32.12 -16.12 15.15
C ARG A 380 -32.67 -17.50 15.45
N ALA A 381 -31.84 -18.54 15.41
CA ALA A 381 -32.28 -19.89 15.72
C ALA A 381 -32.74 -20.02 17.18
N ASP A 382 -32.10 -19.31 18.12
CA ASP A 382 -32.56 -19.20 19.51
C ASP A 382 -33.92 -18.49 19.62
N ARG A 383 -34.12 -17.40 18.88
CA ARG A 383 -35.42 -16.71 18.82
C ARG A 383 -36.52 -17.60 18.27
N GLU A 384 -36.26 -18.34 17.20
CA GLU A 384 -37.23 -19.28 16.63
C GLU A 384 -37.57 -20.40 17.61
N ARG A 385 -36.57 -20.94 18.34
CA ARG A 385 -36.81 -21.90 19.43
C ARG A 385 -37.68 -21.30 20.54
N ALA A 386 -37.39 -20.08 20.96
CA ALA A 386 -38.17 -19.39 21.98
C ALA A 386 -39.61 -19.13 21.51
N GLN A 387 -39.81 -18.73 20.24
CA GLN A 387 -41.13 -18.57 19.64
C GLN A 387 -41.91 -19.88 19.60
N GLY A 388 -41.26 -20.99 19.22
CA GLY A 388 -41.88 -22.32 19.28
C GLY A 388 -42.32 -22.69 20.70
N ARG A 389 -41.49 -22.43 21.70
CA ARG A 389 -41.85 -22.68 23.11
C ARG A 389 -43.01 -21.81 23.59
N ILE A 390 -43.09 -20.55 23.12
CA ILE A 390 -44.24 -19.68 23.42
C ILE A 390 -45.52 -20.26 22.83
N GLN A 391 -45.50 -20.71 21.57
CA GLN A 391 -46.67 -21.33 20.93
C GLN A 391 -47.12 -22.59 21.68
N GLU A 392 -46.20 -23.48 22.05
CA GLU A 392 -46.51 -24.65 22.88
C GLU A 392 -47.17 -24.26 24.20
N LEU A 393 -46.63 -23.26 24.90
CA LEU A 393 -47.19 -22.77 26.15
C LEU A 393 -48.57 -22.11 25.96
N GLU A 394 -48.80 -21.41 24.86
CA GLU A 394 -50.11 -20.84 24.50
C GLU A 394 -51.15 -21.95 24.27
N GLU A 395 -50.78 -23.02 23.57
CA GLU A 395 -51.62 -24.21 23.35
C GLU A 395 -51.92 -24.94 24.67
N GLU A 396 -50.92 -25.10 25.54
CA GLU A 396 -51.10 -25.68 26.89
C GLU A 396 -52.07 -24.82 27.72
N VAL A 397 -51.90 -23.49 27.73
CA VAL A 397 -52.79 -22.57 28.45
C VAL A 397 -54.21 -22.60 27.88
N ALA A 398 -54.36 -22.65 26.55
CA ALA A 398 -55.68 -22.76 25.91
C ALA A 398 -56.37 -24.08 26.30
N SER A 399 -55.64 -25.19 26.30
CA SER A 399 -56.12 -26.50 26.71
C SER A 399 -56.55 -26.52 28.19
N LEU A 400 -55.73 -25.96 29.08
CA LEU A 400 -56.04 -25.83 30.50
C LEU A 400 -57.26 -24.92 30.75
N ARG A 401 -57.39 -23.82 30.02
CA ARG A 401 -58.58 -22.94 30.09
C ARG A 401 -59.84 -23.68 29.68
N GLN A 402 -59.79 -24.46 28.61
CA GLN A 402 -60.91 -25.29 28.17
C GLN A 402 -61.25 -26.37 29.22
N GLN A 403 -60.24 -27.02 29.80
CA GLN A 403 -60.46 -28.01 30.88
C GLN A 403 -61.06 -27.36 32.14
N ALA A 404 -60.63 -26.16 32.49
CA ALA A 404 -61.18 -25.38 33.59
C ALA A 404 -62.64 -24.98 33.34
N SER A 405 -62.98 -24.53 32.12
CA SER A 405 -64.37 -24.21 31.76
C SER A 405 -65.27 -25.45 31.83
N TRP A 406 -64.81 -26.61 31.33
CA TRP A 406 -65.53 -27.88 31.47
C TRP A 406 -65.73 -28.29 32.94
N THR A 407 -64.73 -28.07 33.79
CA THR A 407 -64.79 -28.40 35.23
C THR A 407 -65.73 -27.44 35.98
N GLN A 408 -65.78 -26.17 35.57
CA GLN A 408 -66.65 -25.15 36.14
C GLN A 408 -68.11 -25.30 35.69
N GLU A 409 -68.36 -25.65 34.43
CA GLU A 409 -69.72 -25.94 33.91
C GLU A 409 -70.31 -27.21 34.52
N ARG A 410 -69.47 -28.17 34.92
CA ARG A 410 -69.88 -29.36 35.70
C ARG A 410 -70.13 -29.06 37.19
N ARG A 411 -69.72 -27.88 37.68
CA ARG A 411 -69.95 -27.40 39.05
C ARG A 411 -70.85 -26.16 39.04
N GLU A 412 -72.16 -26.40 38.98
CA GLU A 412 -73.16 -25.45 39.47
C GLU A 412 -74.14 -26.13 40.46
N PRO A 413 -74.87 -25.38 41.32
CA PRO A 413 -74.62 -25.38 42.76
C PRO A 413 -75.70 -26.10 43.57
N GLY A 414 -75.29 -26.96 44.52
CA GLY A 414 -76.23 -27.56 45.47
C GLY A 414 -75.58 -28.28 46.66
N SER A 415 -75.72 -27.67 47.84
CA SER A 415 -75.80 -28.29 49.18
C SER A 415 -74.54 -28.48 50.06
N CYS A 416 -74.23 -27.41 50.81
CA CYS A 416 -74.27 -27.28 52.28
C CYS A 416 -73.48 -28.18 53.28
N ARG A 417 -72.80 -27.44 54.19
CA ARG A 417 -72.67 -27.55 55.66
C ARG A 417 -71.55 -28.39 56.34
N THR A 418 -70.61 -27.62 56.91
CA THR A 418 -70.10 -27.61 58.30
C THR A 418 -69.85 -28.93 59.07
N HIS A 419 -68.61 -29.14 59.53
CA HIS A 419 -68.33 -29.40 60.96
C HIS A 419 -66.85 -29.19 61.34
N MET A 420 -66.62 -28.47 62.44
CA MET A 420 -65.35 -28.48 63.19
C MET A 420 -65.16 -29.83 63.89
N GLY A 421 -63.92 -30.28 64.02
CA GLY A 421 -63.54 -31.44 64.82
C GLY A 421 -62.03 -31.52 65.08
N ASN A 422 -61.62 -31.03 66.25
CA ASN A 422 -60.29 -31.08 66.83
C ASN A 422 -59.89 -32.53 67.20
N ARG A 423 -58.65 -32.98 66.95
CA ARG A 423 -57.87 -33.92 67.80
C ARG A 423 -56.47 -34.25 67.21
N THR A 424 -55.44 -33.70 67.86
CA THR A 424 -54.21 -34.36 68.33
C THR A 424 -53.81 -35.73 67.72
N SER A 425 -52.55 -35.83 67.27
CA SER A 425 -51.44 -36.52 67.97
C SER A 425 -50.52 -37.33 67.03
N LYS A 426 -49.20 -37.13 67.26
CA LYS A 426 -48.05 -38.04 67.05
C LYS A 426 -47.37 -38.13 65.67
N TYR A 427 -46.23 -37.43 65.57
CA TYR A 427 -44.87 -37.99 65.57
C TYR A 427 -44.65 -39.40 64.98
N LEU A 428 -43.67 -39.49 64.08
CA LEU A 428 -42.66 -40.53 63.75
C LEU A 428 -42.23 -40.21 62.29
N GLU A 429 -41.06 -39.65 61.96
CA GLU A 429 -39.67 -40.07 62.21
C GLU A 429 -39.37 -41.52 61.83
N ALA A 430 -38.22 -41.71 61.15
CA ALA A 430 -37.61 -42.94 60.63
C ALA A 430 -38.12 -43.42 59.24
N ASP A 431 -37.30 -43.97 58.36
CA ASP A 431 -35.87 -43.89 58.06
C ASP A 431 -35.68 -44.64 56.73
N ALA A 432 -34.48 -44.50 56.16
CA ALA A 432 -33.85 -45.28 55.10
C ALA A 432 -34.52 -46.59 54.61
N LEU A 433 -34.55 -46.77 53.28
CA LEU A 433 -33.93 -47.96 52.68
C LEU A 433 -33.28 -47.61 51.34
N GLU A 434 -31.95 -47.73 51.33
CA GLU A 434 -31.12 -47.93 50.15
C GLU A 434 -31.55 -49.18 49.36
N LEU A 435 -31.32 -49.16 48.05
CA LEU A 435 -30.86 -50.35 47.33
C LEU A 435 -29.97 -49.95 46.14
N VAL A 436 -28.66 -49.98 46.42
CA VAL A 436 -27.62 -50.73 45.70
C VAL A 436 -27.47 -50.47 44.18
N ALA A 437 -26.36 -49.82 43.84
CA ALA A 437 -25.68 -49.93 42.54
C ALA A 437 -25.03 -51.32 42.34
N PRO A 438 -24.69 -51.69 41.09
CA PRO A 438 -23.26 -51.79 40.77
C PRO A 438 -22.95 -51.20 39.38
N SER A 439 -22.04 -50.23 39.28
CA SER A 439 -20.57 -50.37 39.20
C SER A 439 -20.03 -50.77 37.83
N GLY A 440 -19.11 -49.94 37.30
CA GLY A 440 -18.19 -50.33 36.23
C GLY A 440 -17.51 -49.18 35.46
N ARG A 441 -16.78 -48.29 36.15
CA ARG A 441 -15.33 -47.93 35.98
C ARG A 441 -14.94 -47.26 34.64
N ARG A 442 -14.45 -46.01 34.52
CA ARG A 442 -13.50 -45.12 35.25
C ARG A 442 -12.08 -45.12 34.62
N ALA A 443 -11.59 -43.93 34.26
CA ALA A 443 -10.23 -43.34 34.46
C ALA A 443 -10.30 -41.88 33.94
N GLY A 444 -10.08 -40.79 34.69
CA GLY A 444 -8.93 -40.42 35.56
C GLY A 444 -7.94 -39.63 34.69
N THR A 445 -7.61 -38.34 34.89
CA THR A 445 -6.80 -37.72 35.97
C THR A 445 -6.77 -36.19 35.65
N GLY A 446 -7.15 -35.22 36.51
CA GLY A 446 -6.43 -34.61 37.66
C GLY A 446 -5.62 -33.36 37.21
N SER A 447 -5.39 -32.25 37.92
CA SER A 447 -5.89 -31.57 39.13
C SER A 447 -5.12 -30.23 39.26
N GLN A 448 -5.59 -29.35 40.19
CA GLN A 448 -4.91 -28.21 40.87
C GLN A 448 -5.01 -26.83 40.19
N GLY A 449 -5.29 -25.70 40.86
CA GLY A 449 -5.55 -25.33 42.27
C GLY A 449 -6.03 -23.86 42.31
N LEU A 450 -7.04 -23.53 43.14
CA LEU A 450 -6.95 -22.65 44.33
C LEU A 450 -6.41 -21.21 44.10
N ASP A 451 -7.30 -20.21 44.23
CA ASP A 451 -7.30 -19.18 45.28
C ASP A 451 -7.96 -17.85 44.85
N SER A 452 -8.87 -17.36 45.68
CA SER A 452 -9.29 -15.95 45.76
C SER A 452 -8.86 -15.43 47.13
N PRO A 453 -8.51 -14.14 47.30
CA PRO A 453 -9.47 -13.27 48.01
C PRO A 453 -9.41 -11.75 47.73
N ALA A 454 -10.44 -11.07 48.25
CA ALA A 454 -10.46 -9.71 48.85
C ALA A 454 -10.93 -8.48 48.04
N GLU A 455 -12.24 -8.22 48.22
CA GLU A 455 -12.88 -6.97 48.68
C GLU A 455 -12.47 -5.58 48.14
N GLY A 456 -13.48 -4.91 47.57
CA GLY A 456 -13.51 -3.46 47.35
C GLY A 456 -14.95 -2.99 47.05
N ARG A 457 -15.77 -2.88 48.10
CA ARG A 457 -17.17 -2.39 48.11
C ARG A 457 -17.25 -0.90 47.75
N CYS A 458 -18.20 -0.49 46.87
CA CYS A 458 -19.06 0.74 46.92
C CYS A 458 -19.84 0.96 45.59
N PRO A 459 -20.87 1.84 45.50
CA PRO A 459 -22.28 1.48 45.63
C PRO A 459 -23.14 1.84 44.39
N GLY A 460 -24.40 1.38 44.35
CA GLY A 460 -25.43 2.00 43.49
C GLY A 460 -25.78 1.24 42.21
N ALA A 461 -26.32 0.03 42.36
CA ALA A 461 -27.08 -0.61 41.29
C ALA A 461 -28.46 0.06 41.17
N ALA A 462 -28.51 1.27 40.60
CA ALA A 462 -29.70 1.69 39.87
C ALA A 462 -29.79 0.80 38.62
N ARG A 463 -30.96 0.17 38.42
CA ARG A 463 -31.28 -0.71 37.30
C ARG A 463 -30.59 -0.25 36.00
N ARG A 464 -29.48 -0.89 35.62
CA ARG A 464 -28.90 -0.71 34.29
C ARG A 464 -29.87 -1.37 33.33
N ARG A 465 -30.52 -0.58 32.47
CA ARG A 465 -31.13 -1.14 31.27
C ARG A 465 -29.99 -1.72 30.44
N GLN A 466 -30.17 -2.95 30.01
CA GLN A 466 -29.28 -3.63 29.10
C GLN A 466 -29.42 -2.90 27.76
N GLY A 467 -28.41 -2.12 27.36
CA GLY A 467 -28.46 -1.31 26.13
C GLY A 467 -28.33 0.21 26.29
N ASP A 468 -27.52 0.67 27.26
CA ASP A 468 -27.16 2.10 27.38
C ASP A 468 -25.65 2.27 27.15
N LEU A 469 -25.29 2.98 26.08
CA LEU A 469 -23.92 3.40 25.75
C LEU A 469 -23.48 4.55 26.66
N GLN A 470 -22.23 4.56 27.13
CA GLN A 470 -21.72 5.60 28.05
C GLN A 470 -20.55 6.35 27.44
N CYS A 471 -20.53 7.67 27.68
CA CYS A 471 -19.36 8.49 27.40
C CYS A 471 -18.20 8.08 28.33
N PRO A 472 -17.01 7.72 27.80
CA PRO A 472 -15.88 7.29 28.61
C PRO A 472 -15.27 8.40 29.48
N HIS A 473 -15.60 9.68 29.20
CA HIS A 473 -15.01 10.83 29.90
C HIS A 473 -15.87 11.34 31.05
N CYS A 474 -17.18 11.47 30.86
CA CYS A 474 -18.09 11.98 31.90
C CYS A 474 -19.14 10.97 32.38
N LEU A 475 -19.07 9.72 31.90
CA LEU A 475 -19.96 8.60 32.27
C LEU A 475 -21.46 8.86 32.06
N ARG A 476 -21.80 9.82 31.20
CA ARG A 476 -23.18 10.10 30.83
C ARG A 476 -23.71 8.95 29.98
N SER A 477 -24.88 8.43 30.35
CA SER A 477 -25.55 7.33 29.65
C SER A 477 -26.43 7.85 28.51
N PHE A 478 -26.39 7.13 27.39
CA PHE A 478 -27.14 7.33 26.17
C PHE A 478 -27.80 5.99 25.82
N GLY A 479 -29.02 5.99 25.30
CA GLY A 479 -29.64 4.74 24.85
C GLY A 479 -28.95 4.19 23.59
N ASP A 480 -29.13 2.92 23.28
CA ASP A 480 -28.59 2.28 22.07
C ASP A 480 -29.00 2.99 20.76
N GLU A 481 -30.17 3.64 20.73
CA GLU A 481 -30.63 4.42 19.56
C GLU A 481 -29.98 5.81 19.45
N GLN A 482 -29.24 6.26 20.47
CA GLN A 482 -28.65 7.60 20.59
C GLN A 482 -27.14 7.60 20.29
N GLY A 483 -26.65 6.64 19.51
CA GLY A 483 -25.22 6.50 19.18
C GLY A 483 -24.61 7.76 18.56
N GLU A 484 -25.32 8.44 17.65
CA GLU A 484 -24.83 9.69 17.04
C GLU A 484 -24.73 10.85 18.04
N GLU A 485 -25.63 10.89 19.02
CA GLU A 485 -25.63 11.90 20.09
C GLU A 485 -24.48 11.64 21.08
N LEU A 486 -24.17 10.37 21.35
CA LEU A 486 -22.99 9.99 22.10
C LEU A 486 -21.70 10.42 21.39
N PHE A 487 -21.55 10.17 20.08
CA PHE A 487 -20.32 10.57 19.37
C PHE A 487 -20.13 12.10 19.34
N ARG A 488 -21.21 12.86 19.15
CA ARG A 488 -21.18 14.32 19.22
C ARG A 488 -20.78 14.78 20.62
N HIS A 489 -21.39 14.19 21.65
CA HIS A 489 -21.08 14.49 23.03
C HIS A 489 -19.64 14.11 23.40
N VAL A 490 -19.10 12.98 22.93
CA VAL A 490 -17.70 12.59 23.15
C VAL A 490 -16.76 13.60 22.50
N ALA A 491 -17.05 14.06 21.28
CA ALA A 491 -16.25 15.09 20.61
C ALA A 491 -16.23 16.44 21.35
N GLU A 492 -17.31 16.77 22.05
CA GLU A 492 -17.41 17.96 22.91
C GLU A 492 -16.80 17.74 24.29
N CYS A 493 -16.93 16.54 24.86
CA CYS A 493 -16.46 16.20 26.20
C CYS A 493 -14.93 15.94 26.25
N CYS A 494 -14.30 15.70 25.11
CA CYS A 494 -12.85 15.54 24.96
C CYS A 494 -12.09 16.87 24.74
N GLN A 495 -12.80 18.00 24.63
CA GLN A 495 -12.22 19.34 24.66
C GLN A 495 -12.23 19.85 26.11
#